data_AF-A0A853I6L6-F1
#
_entry.id   AF-A0A853I6L6-F1
#
_cell.length_a   1.000
_cell.length_b   1.000
_cell.length_c   1.000
_cell.angle_alpha   90.00
_cell.angle_beta   90.00
_cell.angle_gamma   90.00
#
_symmetry.space_group_name_H-M   'P 1'
#
loop_
_entity.id
_entity.type
_entity.pdbx_description
1 polymer ?
#
loop_
_entity_poly.entity_id
_entity_poly.type
_entity_poly.pdbx_seq_one_letter_code
_entity_poly.pdbx_strand_id
1 'polypeptide(L)'
;MCDSIARCFSVYGSLYRLWIDSGEYEEYAKKKLLDSKGEVNVLGMKLAKELSLQWPTYYWWFHDTDDGKPTHCPCCGDQLNEEVFWGTGKCDNCRVIV
;
A
#
# COMPACT_ATOMS: atom_id res chain seq x y z
N MET A 1 6.61 5.04 17.45
CA MET A 1 5.95 4.01 16.64
C MET A 1 4.49 4.34 16.39
N CYS A 2 3.66 4.50 17.44
CA CYS A 2 2.25 4.89 17.29
C CYS A 2 2.05 6.18 16.49
N ASP A 3 2.84 7.23 16.75
CA ASP A 3 2.74 8.49 15.98
C ASP A 3 3.06 8.31 14.50
N SER A 4 4.01 7.44 14.18
CA SER A 4 4.39 7.12 12.80
C SER A 4 3.28 6.35 12.08
N ILE A 5 2.63 5.42 12.78
CA ILE A 5 1.45 4.69 12.28
C ILE A 5 0.29 5.66 12.04
N ALA A 6 -0.01 6.52 13.02
CA ALA A 6 -1.07 7.52 12.91
C ALA A 6 -0.82 8.49 11.74
N ARG A 7 0.42 8.96 11.58
CA ARG A 7 0.82 9.79 10.43
C ARG A 7 0.65 9.05 9.11
N CYS A 8 1.14 7.82 9.01
CA CYS A 8 1.01 7.01 7.80
C CYS A 8 -0.47 6.82 7.42
N PHE A 9 -1.31 6.47 8.40
CA PHE A 9 -2.75 6.32 8.21
C PHE A 9 -3.42 7.64 7.79
N SER A 10 -3.06 8.76 8.42
CA SER A 10 -3.61 10.08 8.07
C SER A 10 -3.24 10.50 6.65
N VAL A 11 -1.99 10.33 6.23
CA VAL A 11 -1.55 10.70 4.88
C VAL A 11 -2.19 9.80 3.84
N TYR A 12 -2.16 8.48 4.05
CA TYR A 12 -2.80 7.50 3.16
C TYR A 12 -4.30 7.80 3.02
N GLY A 13 -5.00 7.98 4.14
CA GLY A 13 -6.44 8.25 4.16
C GLY A 13 -6.81 9.56 3.45
N SER A 14 -5.98 10.60 3.56
CA SER A 14 -6.20 11.85 2.83
C SER A 14 -6.01 11.68 1.32
N LEU A 15 -4.96 10.97 0.89
CA LEU A 15 -4.75 10.67 -0.53
C LEU A 15 -5.88 9.80 -1.08
N TYR A 16 -6.29 8.76 -0.35
CA TYR A 16 -7.38 7.87 -0.76
C TYR A 16 -8.71 8.62 -0.90
N ARG A 17 -9.01 9.55 0.01
CA ARG A 17 -10.20 10.41 -0.11
C ARG A 17 -10.12 11.32 -1.32
N LEU A 18 -8.96 11.93 -1.59
CA LEU A 18 -8.77 12.76 -2.80
C LEU A 18 -8.92 11.96 -4.10
N TRP A 19 -8.54 10.68 -4.07
CA TRP A 19 -8.75 9.77 -5.19
C TRP A 19 -10.24 9.45 -5.38
N ILE A 20 -10.97 9.08 -4.32
CA ILE A 20 -12.41 8.78 -4.39
C ILE A 20 -13.26 9.99 -4.78
N ASP A 21 -12.82 11.21 -4.45
CA ASP A 21 -13.57 12.45 -4.74
C ASP A 21 -13.65 12.77 -6.25
N SER A 22 -13.09 11.90 -7.12
CA SER A 22 -13.21 11.85 -8.59
C SER A 22 -13.25 13.18 -9.33
N GLY A 23 -12.43 14.12 -8.84
CA GLY A 23 -12.28 15.46 -9.38
C GLY A 23 -10.89 15.67 -9.96
N GLU A 24 -10.44 16.92 -9.97
CA GLU A 24 -9.13 17.34 -10.51
C GLU A 24 -7.93 16.67 -9.80
N TYR A 25 -8.15 16.12 -8.60
CA TYR A 25 -7.11 15.54 -7.76
C TYR A 25 -6.97 14.02 -7.90
N GLU A 26 -7.86 13.35 -8.63
CA GLU A 26 -7.89 11.88 -8.72
C GLU A 26 -6.56 11.32 -9.23
N GLU A 27 -6.10 11.80 -10.38
CA GLU A 27 -4.83 11.39 -11.00
C GLU A 27 -3.62 11.70 -10.12
N TYR A 28 -3.64 12.86 -9.45
CA TYR A 28 -2.58 13.24 -8.53
C TYR A 28 -2.52 12.26 -7.35
N ALA A 29 -3.66 11.98 -6.74
CA ALA A 29 -3.77 11.09 -5.60
C ALA A 29 -3.38 9.66 -5.97
N LYS A 30 -3.89 9.14 -7.09
CA LYS A 30 -3.53 7.83 -7.64
C LYS A 30 -2.02 7.72 -7.86
N LYS A 31 -1.41 8.72 -8.50
CA LYS A 31 0.05 8.75 -8.72
C LYS A 31 0.84 8.70 -7.42
N LYS A 32 0.37 9.37 -6.36
CA LYS A 32 1.03 9.35 -5.03
C LYS A 32 0.84 8.03 -4.30
N LEU A 33 -0.34 7.42 -4.41
CA LEU A 33 -0.67 6.13 -3.81
C LEU A 33 0.08 4.96 -4.48
N LEU A 34 0.34 5.05 -5.79
CA LEU A 34 1.07 4.03 -6.56
C LEU A 34 2.60 4.22 -6.55
N ASP A 35 3.12 5.37 -6.11
CA ASP A 35 4.56 5.65 -6.10
C ASP A 35 5.28 4.83 -5.00
N SER A 36 6.03 3.81 -5.38
CA SER A 36 6.80 2.98 -4.45
C SER A 36 7.94 3.67 -3.74
N LYS A 37 8.35 4.83 -4.24
CA LYS A 37 9.32 5.72 -3.60
C LYS A 37 8.64 6.89 -2.89
N GLY A 38 7.31 6.95 -2.94
CA GLY A 38 6.50 7.95 -2.26
C GLY A 38 6.56 7.80 -0.75
N GLU A 39 6.47 8.94 -0.04
CA GLU A 39 6.62 9.01 1.42
C GLU A 39 5.70 8.03 2.16
N VAL A 40 4.43 7.95 1.75
CA VAL A 40 3.41 7.10 2.39
C VAL A 40 3.76 5.62 2.28
N ASN A 41 4.21 5.17 1.11
CA ASN A 41 4.55 3.77 0.85
C ASN A 41 5.88 3.40 1.51
N VAL A 42 6.90 4.27 1.44
CA VAL A 42 8.18 4.06 2.11
C VAL A 42 7.99 3.95 3.63
N LEU A 43 7.21 4.86 4.22
CA LEU A 43 6.91 4.83 5.65
C LEU A 43 6.08 3.60 6.02
N GLY A 44 5.02 3.32 5.27
CA GLY A 44 4.12 2.18 5.52
C GLY A 44 4.84 0.83 5.47
N MET A 45 5.68 0.62 4.44
CA MET A 45 6.50 -0.59 4.33
C MET A 45 7.52 -0.70 5.47
N LYS A 46 8.15 0.40 5.87
CA LYS A 46 9.07 0.41 7.01
C LYS A 46 8.35 -0.01 8.29
N LEU A 47 7.17 0.56 8.57
CA LEU A 47 6.37 0.22 9.74
C LEU A 47 5.91 -1.24 9.71
N ALA A 48 5.48 -1.76 8.56
CA ALA A 48 5.09 -3.16 8.41
C ALA A 48 6.26 -4.12 8.72
N LYS A 49 7.48 -3.79 8.28
CA LYS A 49 8.69 -4.56 8.61
C LYS A 49 9.02 -4.52 10.10
N GLU A 50 8.94 -3.34 10.73
CA GLU A 50 9.20 -3.18 12.17
C GLU A 50 8.17 -3.92 13.03
N LEU A 51 6.88 -3.81 12.70
CA LEU A 51 5.79 -4.51 13.39
C LEU A 51 5.85 -6.02 13.18
N SER A 52 6.28 -6.47 11.99
CA SER A 52 6.49 -7.88 11.66
C SER A 52 7.48 -8.61 12.55
N LEU A 53 8.34 -7.88 13.29
CA LEU A 53 9.22 -8.49 14.29
C LEU A 53 8.46 -9.06 15.48
N GLN A 54 7.25 -8.56 15.75
CA GLN A 54 6.40 -9.00 16.87
C GLN A 54 5.16 -9.75 16.36
N TRP A 55 4.53 -9.25 15.30
CA TRP A 55 3.26 -9.78 14.78
C TRP A 55 3.28 -9.75 13.26
N PRO A 56 2.93 -10.85 12.55
CA PRO A 56 2.88 -10.87 11.09
C PRO A 56 2.02 -9.71 10.56
N THR A 57 2.67 -8.67 10.04
CA THR A 57 2.03 -7.41 9.65
C THR A 57 2.38 -7.09 8.22
N TYR A 58 1.39 -6.68 7.46
CA TYR A 58 1.55 -6.32 6.06
C TYR A 58 1.08 -4.90 5.84
N TYR A 59 1.76 -4.18 4.96
CA TYR A 59 1.29 -2.89 4.46
C TYR A 59 0.23 -3.14 3.38
N TRP A 60 -0.92 -2.49 3.51
CA TRP A 60 -1.96 -2.52 2.50
C TRP A 60 -1.62 -1.54 1.38
N TRP A 61 -1.27 -2.09 0.23
CA TRP A 61 -0.93 -1.35 -0.95
C TRP A 61 -2.19 -0.89 -1.68
N PHE A 62 -2.17 0.34 -2.18
CA PHE A 62 -3.26 0.83 -3.01
C PHE A 62 -3.19 0.20 -4.40
N HIS A 63 -4.28 -0.43 -4.83
CA HIS A 63 -4.51 -0.73 -6.23
C HIS A 63 -5.84 -0.13 -6.66
N ASP A 64 -5.89 0.33 -7.89
CA ASP A 64 -7.14 0.69 -8.54
C ASP A 64 -7.80 -0.59 -9.05
N THR A 65 -9.10 -0.77 -8.83
CA THR A 65 -9.84 -1.92 -9.35
C THR A 65 -10.00 -1.87 -10.87
N ASP A 66 -9.92 -0.67 -11.44
CA ASP A 66 -10.11 -0.45 -12.88
C ASP A 66 -8.85 -0.75 -13.69
N ASP A 67 -7.67 -0.77 -13.04
CA ASP A 67 -6.37 -1.03 -13.68
C ASP A 67 -6.07 -2.54 -13.88
N GLY A 68 -7.02 -3.41 -13.53
CA GLY A 68 -6.89 -4.87 -13.61
C GLY A 68 -6.19 -5.49 -12.40
N LYS A 69 -6.24 -6.82 -12.31
CA LYS A 69 -5.75 -7.58 -11.15
C LYS A 69 -4.21 -7.57 -11.09
N PRO A 70 -3.58 -6.98 -10.07
CA PRO A 70 -2.12 -7.00 -9.94
C PRO A 70 -1.61 -8.42 -9.67
N THR A 71 -0.68 -8.91 -10.49
CA THR A 71 -0.07 -10.25 -10.36
C THR A 71 1.34 -10.22 -9.79
N HIS A 72 1.98 -9.04 -9.78
CA HIS A 72 3.36 -8.84 -9.34
C HIS A 72 3.42 -7.79 -8.24
N CYS A 73 4.37 -7.95 -7.33
CA CYS A 73 4.60 -7.03 -6.23
C CYS A 73 5.07 -5.68 -6.78
N PRO A 74 4.45 -4.55 -6.38
CA PRO A 74 4.83 -3.21 -6.85
C PRO A 74 6.21 -2.75 -6.34
N CYS A 75 6.80 -3.49 -5.40
CA CYS A 75 8.07 -3.14 -4.77
C CYS A 75 9.25 -3.92 -5.34
N CYS A 76 9.14 -5.25 -5.44
CA CYS A 76 10.23 -6.11 -5.94
C CYS A 76 9.99 -6.66 -7.35
N GLY A 77 8.76 -6.62 -7.85
CA GLY A 77 8.39 -7.23 -9.13
C GLY A 77 8.22 -8.74 -9.09
N ASP A 78 8.37 -9.40 -7.93
CA ASP A 78 8.12 -10.85 -7.80
C ASP A 78 6.61 -11.15 -7.90
N GLN A 79 6.26 -12.36 -8.34
CA GLN A 79 4.86 -12.80 -8.40
C GLN A 79 4.23 -12.79 -7.00
N LEU A 80 3.02 -12.23 -6.90
CA LEU A 80 2.26 -12.23 -5.66
C LEU A 80 1.73 -13.63 -5.35
N ASN A 81 1.73 -13.99 -4.06
CA ASN A 81 0.99 -15.14 -3.59
C ASN A 81 -0.51 -14.78 -3.54
N GLU A 82 -1.30 -15.36 -4.43
CA GLU A 82 -2.75 -15.12 -4.56
C GLU A 82 -3.58 -15.92 -3.54
N GLU A 83 -2.97 -16.82 -2.76
CA GLU A 83 -3.64 -17.55 -1.67
C GLU A 83 -3.78 -16.65 -0.43
N VAL A 84 -4.56 -15.58 -0.59
CA VAL A 84 -4.86 -14.59 0.46
C VAL A 84 -6.35 -14.55 0.76
N PHE A 85 -6.67 -14.28 2.03
CA PHE A 85 -8.05 -14.08 2.46
C PHE A 85 -8.57 -12.68 2.10
N TRP A 86 -7.67 -11.68 2.07
CA TRP A 86 -7.97 -10.29 1.75
C TRP A 86 -6.95 -9.76 0.73
N GLY A 87 -7.43 -8.91 -0.19
CA GLY A 87 -6.62 -8.37 -1.28
C GLY A 87 -6.58 -9.29 -2.50
N THR A 88 -5.81 -8.88 -3.48
CA THR A 88 -5.45 -9.59 -4.69
C THR A 88 -4.32 -10.60 -4.48
N GLY A 89 -3.33 -10.23 -3.66
CA GLY A 89 -2.19 -11.09 -3.36
C GLY A 89 -1.19 -10.48 -2.39
N LYS A 90 -0.34 -11.31 -1.79
CA LYS A 90 0.68 -10.87 -0.83
C LYS A 90 2.10 -11.12 -1.33
N CYS A 91 3.02 -10.30 -0.87
CA CYS A 91 4.45 -10.53 -0.98
C CYS A 91 5.05 -10.57 0.44
N ASP A 92 5.54 -11.75 0.85
CA ASP A 92 6.15 -11.94 2.17
C ASP A 92 7.52 -11.26 2.29
N ASN A 93 8.25 -11.11 1.18
CA ASN A 93 9.55 -10.44 1.14
C ASN A 93 9.40 -8.93 1.41
N CYS A 94 8.49 -8.27 0.70
CA CYS A 94 8.23 -6.84 0.86
C CYS A 94 7.23 -6.52 1.98
N ARG A 95 6.57 -7.53 2.56
CA ARG A 95 5.50 -7.39 3.56
C ARG A 95 4.37 -6.47 3.08
N VAL A 96 3.92 -6.69 1.85
CA VAL A 96 2.82 -5.94 1.22
C VAL A 96 1.70 -6.89 0.82
N ILE A 97 0.47 -6.43 1.00
CA ILE A 97 -0.73 -7.01 0.41
C ILE A 97 -1.23 -5.97 -0.59
N VAL A 98 -1.50 -6.42 -1.81
CA VAL A 98 -2.19 -5.64 -2.84
C VAL A 98 -3.57 -6.21 -2.97
#